data_AF-A0A7X0SCZ3-F1
#
_entry.id   AF-A0A7X0SCZ3-F1
#
_cell.length_a   1.000
_cell.length_b   1.000
_cell.length_c   1.000
_cell.angle_alpha   90.00
_cell.angle_beta   90.00
_cell.angle_gamma   90.00
#
_symmetry.space_group_name_H-M   'P 1'
#
loop_
_entity.id
_entity.type
_entity.pdbx_description
1 polymer ?
#
loop_
_entity_poly.entity_id
_entity_poly.type
_entity_poly.pdbx_seq_one_letter_code
_entity_poly.pdbx_strand_id
1 'polypeptide(L)'
;MRKRDFKITDEVIRIKDIFIENRTHHNSEIIDSLMESIESNGLLNPINVERTPDGDLILIAGYHRTQAYKGLGQQEIPARVLTYDKGVTKIDRELKNAIFKGEEDIIRKVLTSYQMAKELMSLEDAYNKRYPDYAIDPKKYIEKYKEKIEARDRAKLQAKVAETKSDRELFEHLAQKAQLDVEKFVPPIEKIIGTNNLSTKNIKLVQKLADLEKENRGIITKLEEDKISPTQLNRVIDKLSKPENAQDYNNYNKQDRSNLLKEIDIQSKLENIDMPKVKCSDGILEIGKNKVHCIARADRLHLVQEKKYNMRLDVTSSKQFDSIIKAMQLEHFTGLIVFFDDESFNLFANSIK
;
A
#
# COMPACT_ATOMS: atom_id res chain seq x y z
N MET A 1 -36.98 -2.36 5.82
CA MET A 1 -36.22 -3.06 4.75
C MET A 1 -35.74 -2.00 3.76
N ARG A 2 -34.50 -1.48 3.88
CA ARG A 2 -33.98 -0.50 2.89
C ARG A 2 -33.70 -1.25 1.58
N LYS A 3 -34.36 -0.83 0.49
CA LYS A 3 -34.12 -1.30 -0.89
C LYS A 3 -32.67 -0.94 -1.29
N ARG A 4 -32.21 -1.37 -2.46
CA ARG A 4 -30.90 -0.93 -2.96
C ARG A 4 -30.98 0.58 -3.18
N ASP A 5 -30.25 1.36 -2.39
CA ASP A 5 -30.29 2.83 -2.43
C ASP A 5 -29.73 3.40 -3.76
N PHE A 6 -29.16 2.57 -4.63
CA PHE A 6 -28.65 2.95 -5.95
C PHE A 6 -28.60 1.76 -6.92
N LYS A 7 -28.52 2.07 -8.22
CA LYS A 7 -28.33 1.14 -9.34
C LYS A 7 -27.09 1.57 -10.13
N ILE A 8 -26.32 0.59 -10.61
CA ILE A 8 -25.21 0.80 -11.55
C ILE A 8 -25.62 0.24 -12.92
N THR A 9 -25.42 1.02 -13.97
CA THR A 9 -25.59 0.60 -15.38
C THR A 9 -24.35 0.96 -16.18
N ASP A 10 -23.96 0.12 -17.14
CA ASP A 10 -22.94 0.48 -18.14
C ASP A 10 -23.63 1.15 -19.33
N GLU A 11 -23.23 2.37 -19.67
CA GLU A 11 -23.81 3.20 -20.73
C GLU A 11 -22.69 3.86 -21.54
N VAL A 12 -22.96 4.19 -22.80
CA VAL A 12 -22.12 5.09 -23.59
C VAL A 12 -22.74 6.48 -23.50
N ILE A 13 -21.99 7.45 -23.01
CA ILE A 13 -22.49 8.79 -22.75
C ILE A 13 -21.72 9.84 -23.56
N ARG A 14 -22.42 10.91 -23.95
CA ARG A 14 -21.78 12.03 -24.64
C ARG A 14 -20.93 12.81 -23.66
N ILE A 15 -19.70 13.07 -24.04
CA ILE A 15 -18.71 13.73 -23.18
C ILE A 15 -19.16 15.16 -22.81
N LYS A 16 -19.87 15.84 -23.72
CA LYS A 16 -20.38 17.19 -23.50
C LYS A 16 -21.48 17.25 -22.43
N ASP A 17 -22.17 16.15 -22.18
CA ASP A 17 -23.28 16.06 -21.21
C ASP A 17 -22.74 15.78 -19.79
N ILE A 18 -21.43 15.55 -19.64
CA ILE A 18 -20.77 15.26 -18.36
C ILE A 18 -20.36 16.58 -17.68
N PHE A 19 -20.95 16.84 -16.52
CA PHE A 19 -20.57 17.90 -15.62
C PHE A 19 -19.36 17.49 -14.76
N ILE A 20 -18.35 18.35 -14.69
CA ILE A 20 -17.12 18.12 -13.91
C ILE A 20 -17.07 19.18 -12.81
N GLU A 21 -17.47 18.79 -11.59
CA GLU A 21 -17.56 19.70 -10.44
C GLU A 21 -16.19 20.26 -10.01
N ASN A 22 -15.16 19.41 -10.00
CA ASN A 22 -13.82 19.78 -9.57
C ASN A 22 -12.83 19.65 -10.72
N ARG A 23 -12.17 20.75 -11.06
CA ARG A 23 -11.00 20.76 -11.95
C ARG A 23 -9.86 20.06 -11.21
N THR A 24 -9.75 18.75 -11.40
CA THR A 24 -8.57 17.99 -10.98
C THR A 24 -7.35 18.49 -11.72
N HIS A 25 -6.16 18.31 -11.14
CA HIS A 25 -4.92 18.79 -11.72
C HIS A 25 -4.77 18.24 -13.14
N HIS A 26 -4.75 19.16 -14.11
CA HIS A 26 -4.46 18.81 -15.50
C HIS A 26 -2.99 18.39 -15.55
N ASN A 27 -2.73 17.15 -15.95
CA ASN A 27 -1.39 16.62 -16.13
C ASN A 27 -1.32 16.09 -17.57
N SER A 28 -0.68 16.86 -18.44
CA SER A 28 -0.59 16.56 -19.86
C SER A 28 0.11 15.24 -20.12
N GLU A 29 1.20 14.93 -19.40
CA GLU A 29 1.96 13.69 -19.59
C GLU A 29 1.11 12.43 -19.33
N ILE A 30 0.26 12.46 -18.29
CA ILE A 30 -0.67 11.36 -17.99
C ILE A 30 -1.73 11.23 -19.08
N ILE A 31 -2.24 12.36 -19.57
CA ILE A 31 -3.27 12.39 -20.62
C ILE A 31 -2.71 11.86 -21.93
N ASP A 32 -1.50 12.28 -22.32
CA ASP A 32 -0.84 11.86 -23.55
C ASP A 32 -0.57 10.35 -23.52
N SER A 33 -0.02 9.84 -22.41
CA SER A 33 0.17 8.40 -22.22
C SER A 33 -1.15 7.61 -22.24
N LEU A 34 -2.23 8.18 -21.70
CA LEU A 34 -3.57 7.57 -21.79
C LEU A 34 -4.12 7.60 -23.22
N MET A 35 -3.88 8.66 -23.99
CA MET A 35 -4.31 8.74 -25.39
C MET A 35 -3.66 7.62 -26.20
N GLU A 36 -2.34 7.45 -26.11
CA GLU A 36 -1.61 6.37 -26.79
C GLU A 36 -2.14 4.97 -26.39
N SER A 37 -2.39 4.78 -25.08
CA SER A 37 -2.94 3.53 -24.57
C SER A 37 -4.36 3.26 -25.07
N ILE A 38 -5.20 4.29 -25.17
CA ILE A 38 -6.59 4.19 -25.64
C ILE A 38 -6.63 3.90 -27.14
N GLU A 39 -5.77 4.53 -27.93
CA GLU A 39 -5.63 4.21 -29.36
C GLU A 39 -5.20 2.76 -29.59
N SER A 40 -4.28 2.25 -28.75
CA SER A 40 -3.74 0.90 -28.90
C SER A 40 -4.67 -0.20 -28.40
N ASN A 41 -5.30 0.00 -27.23
CA ASN A 41 -6.02 -1.07 -26.51
C ASN A 41 -7.50 -0.76 -26.25
N GLY A 42 -7.98 0.41 -26.66
CA GLY A 42 -9.26 0.94 -26.24
C GLY A 42 -9.29 1.32 -24.76
N LEU A 43 -10.47 1.74 -24.30
CA LEU A 43 -10.69 2.09 -22.90
C LEU A 43 -10.89 0.84 -22.05
N LEU A 44 -9.83 0.42 -21.36
CA LEU A 44 -9.85 -0.76 -20.50
C LEU A 44 -10.82 -0.64 -19.32
N ASN A 45 -11.01 0.58 -18.80
CA ASN A 45 -11.90 0.84 -17.67
C ASN A 45 -12.84 2.00 -18.03
N PRO A 46 -14.17 1.84 -17.92
CA PRO A 46 -15.13 2.92 -18.13
C PRO A 46 -14.98 4.03 -17.08
N ILE A 47 -15.38 5.25 -17.41
CA ILE A 47 -15.45 6.34 -16.42
C ILE A 47 -16.62 6.12 -15.46
N ASN A 48 -16.62 6.79 -14.31
CA ASN A 48 -17.71 6.68 -13.33
C ASN A 48 -18.46 8.00 -13.27
N VAL A 49 -19.78 7.96 -13.46
CA VAL A 49 -20.64 9.15 -13.38
C VAL A 49 -21.84 8.88 -12.49
N GLU A 50 -22.34 9.94 -11.86
CA GLU A 50 -23.62 9.95 -11.18
C GLU A 50 -24.69 10.51 -12.10
N ARG A 51 -25.84 9.85 -12.17
CA ARG A 51 -27.06 10.43 -12.75
C ARG A 51 -27.90 11.02 -11.62
N THR A 52 -28.06 12.35 -11.61
CA THR A 52 -28.90 13.04 -10.63
C THR A 52 -30.39 12.72 -10.85
N PRO A 53 -31.26 12.96 -9.85
CA PRO A 53 -32.70 12.83 -10.04
C PRO A 53 -33.26 13.69 -11.19
N ASP A 54 -32.60 14.81 -11.50
CA ASP A 54 -32.95 15.75 -12.56
C ASP A 54 -32.40 15.32 -13.95
N GLY A 55 -31.57 14.27 -13.98
CA GLY A 55 -31.05 13.66 -15.20
C GLY A 55 -29.62 14.07 -15.57
N ASP A 56 -29.02 15.01 -14.84
CA ASP A 56 -27.65 15.48 -15.06
C ASP A 56 -26.63 14.36 -14.80
N LEU A 57 -25.53 14.38 -15.56
CA LEU A 57 -24.42 13.43 -15.41
C LEU A 57 -23.23 14.12 -14.76
N ILE A 58 -22.92 13.78 -13.50
CA ILE A 58 -21.79 14.34 -12.77
C ILE A 58 -20.63 13.34 -12.76
N LEU A 59 -19.42 13.78 -13.14
CA LEU A 59 -18.23 12.93 -13.12
C LEU A 59 -17.82 12.60 -11.67
N ILE A 60 -17.83 11.31 -11.32
CA ILE A 60 -17.31 10.79 -10.04
C ILE A 60 -15.81 10.49 -10.17
N ALA A 61 -15.42 9.74 -11.21
CA ALA A 61 -14.04 9.33 -11.43
C ALA A 61 -13.72 9.16 -12.92
N GLY A 62 -12.44 9.32 -13.29
CA GLY A 62 -11.98 9.15 -14.68
C GLY A 62 -11.70 10.45 -15.44
N TYR A 63 -11.40 11.55 -14.75
CA TYR A 63 -11.11 12.85 -15.37
C TYR A 63 -10.09 12.78 -16.51
N HIS A 64 -8.91 12.19 -16.30
CA HIS A 64 -7.88 12.10 -17.35
C HIS A 64 -8.33 11.26 -18.55
N ARG A 65 -9.16 10.22 -18.35
CA ARG A 65 -9.74 9.43 -19.45
C ARG A 65 -10.75 10.27 -20.24
N THR A 66 -11.58 11.05 -19.56
CA THR A 66 -12.48 12.01 -20.22
C THR A 66 -11.69 13.04 -21.03
N GLN A 67 -10.57 13.56 -20.50
CA GLN A 67 -9.72 14.50 -21.25
C GLN A 67 -9.01 13.83 -22.44
N ALA A 68 -8.48 12.61 -22.27
CA ALA A 68 -7.85 11.86 -23.35
C ALA A 68 -8.83 11.59 -24.50
N TYR A 69 -10.06 11.17 -24.19
CA TYR A 69 -11.12 11.01 -25.20
C TYR A 69 -11.43 12.33 -25.93
N LYS A 70 -11.48 13.46 -25.21
CA LYS A 70 -11.64 14.79 -25.84
C LYS A 70 -10.46 15.12 -26.77
N GLY A 71 -9.23 14.84 -26.33
CA GLY A 71 -8.01 15.05 -27.12
C GLY A 71 -7.99 14.21 -28.40
N LEU A 72 -8.52 12.98 -28.35
CA LEU A 72 -8.68 12.08 -29.49
C LEU A 72 -9.89 12.42 -30.38
N GLY A 73 -10.60 13.53 -30.12
CA GLY A 73 -11.77 13.96 -30.90
C GLY A 73 -13.03 13.10 -30.71
N GLN A 74 -13.03 12.18 -29.75
CA GLN A 74 -14.18 11.34 -29.45
C GLN A 74 -15.31 12.17 -28.84
N GLN A 75 -16.55 11.85 -29.21
CA GLN A 75 -17.75 12.55 -28.71
C GLN A 75 -18.43 11.79 -27.57
N GLU A 76 -18.18 10.49 -27.49
CA GLU A 76 -18.84 9.57 -26.56
C GLU A 76 -17.80 8.71 -25.84
N ILE A 77 -18.09 8.36 -24.59
CA ILE A 77 -17.19 7.59 -23.73
C ILE A 77 -17.99 6.52 -22.96
N PRO A 78 -17.47 5.28 -22.84
CA PRO A 78 -18.05 4.27 -21.97
C PRO A 78 -18.01 4.70 -20.49
N ALA A 79 -19.15 4.59 -19.81
CA ALA A 79 -19.33 5.03 -18.43
C ALA A 79 -20.17 4.04 -17.61
N ARG A 80 -19.80 3.89 -16.34
CA ARG A 80 -20.65 3.32 -15.29
C ARG A 80 -21.47 4.44 -14.67
N VAL A 81 -22.79 4.34 -14.80
CA VAL A 81 -23.75 5.33 -14.34
C VAL A 81 -24.36 4.88 -13.02
N LEU A 82 -24.12 5.65 -11.97
CA LEU A 82 -24.70 5.47 -10.65
C LEU A 82 -25.99 6.28 -10.56
N THR A 83 -27.12 5.60 -10.41
CA THR A 83 -28.43 6.24 -10.24
C THR A 83 -28.96 5.95 -8.85
N TYR A 84 -29.26 6.98 -8.07
CA TYR A 84 -29.76 6.84 -6.69
C TYR A 84 -31.29 6.81 -6.62
N ASP A 85 -31.83 6.09 -5.63
CA ASP A 85 -33.26 6.08 -5.34
C ASP A 85 -33.72 7.47 -4.85
N LYS A 86 -34.98 7.85 -5.15
CA LYS A 86 -35.57 9.17 -4.82
C LYS A 86 -35.55 9.55 -3.32
N GLY A 87 -35.26 8.61 -2.42
CA GLY A 87 -35.22 8.83 -0.97
C GLY A 87 -33.81 8.99 -0.39
N VAL A 88 -32.75 8.92 -1.20
CA VAL A 88 -31.37 9.01 -0.73
C VAL A 88 -30.97 10.46 -0.51
N THR A 89 -30.44 10.77 0.66
CA THR A 89 -30.01 12.14 0.98
C THR A 89 -28.80 12.55 0.13
N LYS A 90 -28.61 13.86 -0.08
CA LYS A 90 -27.44 14.39 -0.80
C LYS A 90 -26.13 13.95 -0.14
N ILE A 91 -26.06 14.00 1.19
CA ILE A 91 -24.89 13.58 1.97
C ILE A 91 -24.60 12.09 1.75
N ASP A 92 -25.63 11.25 1.76
CA ASP A 92 -25.48 9.82 1.47
C ASP A 92 -24.90 9.56 0.08
N ARG A 93 -25.38 10.29 -0.92
CA ARG A 93 -24.88 10.23 -2.31
C ARG A 93 -23.42 10.64 -2.39
N GLU A 94 -23.06 11.78 -1.80
CA GLU A 94 -21.69 12.31 -1.78
C GLU A 94 -20.72 11.32 -1.13
N LEU A 95 -21.06 10.79 0.05
CA LEU A 95 -20.23 9.79 0.74
C LEU A 95 -20.11 8.50 -0.08
N LYS A 96 -21.18 8.07 -0.73
CA LYS A 96 -21.15 6.87 -1.57
C LYS A 96 -20.30 7.07 -2.82
N ASN A 97 -20.39 8.23 -3.47
CA ASN A 97 -19.55 8.61 -4.60
C ASN A 97 -18.07 8.69 -4.18
N ALA A 98 -17.77 9.25 -3.01
CA ALA A 98 -16.42 9.31 -2.47
C ALA A 98 -15.83 7.93 -2.21
N ILE A 99 -16.61 7.01 -1.61
CA ILE A 99 -16.22 5.61 -1.43
C ILE A 99 -15.95 4.94 -2.79
N PHE A 100 -16.87 5.10 -3.74
CA PHE A 100 -16.75 4.48 -5.06
C PHE A 100 -15.53 4.98 -5.84
N LYS A 101 -15.26 6.29 -5.75
CA LYS A 101 -14.06 6.91 -6.32
C LYS A 101 -12.79 6.35 -5.66
N GLY A 102 -12.70 6.37 -4.34
CA GLY A 102 -11.51 5.92 -3.60
C GLY A 102 -11.19 4.44 -3.83
N GLU A 103 -12.21 3.58 -3.86
CA GLU A 103 -12.04 2.17 -4.23
C GLU A 103 -11.44 2.04 -5.63
N GLU A 104 -11.98 2.76 -6.60
CA GLU A 104 -11.54 2.67 -8.00
C GLU A 104 -10.14 3.24 -8.20
N ASP A 105 -9.79 4.35 -7.56
CA ASP A 105 -8.45 4.93 -7.63
C ASP A 105 -7.40 4.00 -7.00
N ILE A 106 -7.70 3.35 -5.86
CA ILE A 106 -6.80 2.38 -5.21
C ILE A 106 -6.64 1.09 -6.04
N ILE A 107 -7.72 0.58 -6.62
CA ILE A 107 -7.70 -0.66 -7.41
C ILE A 107 -6.86 -0.50 -8.68
N ARG A 108 -6.68 0.73 -9.18
CA ARG A 108 -5.80 1.00 -10.32
C ARG A 108 -4.34 0.83 -9.93
N LYS A 109 -3.57 0.14 -10.78
CA LYS A 109 -2.12 -0.12 -10.60
C LYS A 109 -1.20 1.09 -10.86
N VAL A 110 -1.71 2.31 -10.83
CA VAL A 110 -0.96 3.52 -11.23
C VAL A 110 -0.49 4.34 -10.03
N LEU A 111 -1.05 4.10 -8.84
CA LEU A 111 -0.69 4.87 -7.64
C LEU A 111 0.60 4.35 -6.98
N THR A 112 1.42 5.28 -6.48
CA THR A 112 2.51 4.95 -5.57
C THR A 112 1.97 4.54 -4.20
N SER A 113 2.75 3.82 -3.39
CA SER A 113 2.33 3.44 -2.03
C SER A 113 1.93 4.65 -1.17
N TYR A 114 2.56 5.81 -1.37
CA TYR A 114 2.23 7.06 -0.68
C TYR A 114 0.87 7.61 -1.12
N GLN A 115 0.61 7.66 -2.43
CA GLN A 115 -0.68 8.09 -2.97
C GLN A 115 -1.80 7.15 -2.54
N MET A 116 -1.56 5.84 -2.61
CA MET A 116 -2.52 4.84 -2.12
C MET A 116 -2.85 5.02 -0.64
N ALA A 117 -1.87 5.38 0.20
CA ALA A 117 -2.11 5.60 1.62
C ALA A 117 -3.00 6.83 1.86
N LYS A 118 -2.74 7.93 1.15
CA LYS A 118 -3.57 9.15 1.19
C LYS A 118 -5.01 8.87 0.72
N GLU A 119 -5.17 8.10 -0.36
CA GLU A 119 -6.49 7.69 -0.86
C GLU A 119 -7.20 6.75 0.12
N LEU A 120 -6.47 5.80 0.72
CA LEU A 120 -7.04 4.88 1.72
C LEU A 120 -7.57 5.63 2.94
N MET A 121 -6.85 6.64 3.43
CA MET A 121 -7.32 7.48 4.55
C MET A 121 -8.64 8.19 4.21
N SER A 122 -8.73 8.74 3.00
CA SER A 122 -9.91 9.47 2.53
C SER A 122 -11.10 8.52 2.31
N LEU A 123 -10.83 7.32 1.78
CA LEU A 123 -11.81 6.25 1.63
C LEU A 123 -12.34 5.77 2.98
N GLU A 124 -11.48 5.55 3.96
CA GLU A 124 -11.87 5.13 5.32
C GLU A 124 -12.70 6.21 6.02
N ASP A 125 -12.34 7.49 5.89
CA ASP A 125 -13.13 8.60 6.45
C ASP A 125 -14.54 8.67 5.83
N ALA A 126 -14.64 8.59 4.51
CA ALA A 126 -15.94 8.55 3.83
C ALA A 126 -16.77 7.33 4.24
N TYR A 127 -16.12 6.17 4.38
CA TYR A 127 -16.77 4.94 4.82
C TYR A 127 -17.27 5.03 6.27
N ASN A 128 -16.45 5.53 7.19
CA ASN A 128 -16.80 5.72 8.59
C ASN A 128 -17.99 6.68 8.76
N LYS A 129 -18.02 7.76 7.98
CA LYS A 129 -19.15 8.71 7.95
C LYS A 129 -20.43 8.06 7.43
N ARG A 130 -20.34 7.21 6.41
CA ARG A 130 -21.50 6.52 5.83
C ARG A 130 -21.99 5.36 6.69
N TYR A 131 -21.08 4.70 7.40
CA TYR A 131 -21.35 3.53 8.23
C TYR A 131 -20.80 3.74 9.65
N PRO A 132 -21.47 4.55 10.49
CA PRO A 132 -20.98 4.86 11.83
C PRO A 132 -20.75 3.62 12.71
N ASP A 133 -21.56 2.58 12.55
CA ASP A 133 -21.39 1.31 13.27
C ASP A 133 -20.02 0.66 13.00
N TYR A 134 -19.48 0.83 11.78
CA TYR A 134 -18.14 0.36 11.44
C TYR A 134 -17.06 1.21 12.13
N ALA A 135 -17.28 2.52 12.25
CA ALA A 135 -16.35 3.41 12.95
C ALA A 135 -16.28 3.13 14.45
N ILE A 136 -17.40 2.73 15.07
CA ILE A 136 -17.49 2.43 16.51
C ILE A 136 -16.77 1.13 16.85
N ASP A 137 -17.06 0.06 16.11
CA ASP A 137 -16.47 -1.27 16.35
C ASP A 137 -16.20 -2.01 15.03
N PRO A 138 -15.06 -1.71 14.38
CA PRO A 138 -14.69 -2.35 13.11
C PRO A 138 -14.63 -3.87 13.23
N LYS A 139 -14.16 -4.41 14.37
CA LYS A 139 -14.01 -5.85 14.58
C LYS A 139 -15.36 -6.54 14.55
N LYS A 140 -16.30 -6.07 15.37
CA LYS A 140 -17.66 -6.62 15.42
C LYS A 140 -18.41 -6.46 14.09
N TYR A 141 -18.17 -5.34 13.40
CA TYR A 141 -18.75 -5.13 12.07
C TYR A 141 -18.23 -6.15 11.07
N ILE A 142 -16.91 -6.41 11.06
CA ILE A 142 -16.27 -7.41 10.19
C ILE A 142 -16.74 -8.83 10.53
N GLU A 143 -16.91 -9.17 11.80
CA GLU A 143 -17.48 -10.47 12.22
C GLU A 143 -18.89 -10.66 11.66
N LYS A 144 -19.77 -9.67 11.85
CA LYS A 144 -21.12 -9.70 11.27
C LYS A 144 -21.11 -9.81 9.75
N TYR A 145 -20.17 -9.13 9.08
CA TYR A 145 -19.99 -9.25 7.64
C TYR A 145 -19.58 -10.67 7.22
N LYS A 146 -18.65 -11.30 7.95
CA LYS A 146 -18.22 -12.69 7.69
C LYS A 146 -19.36 -13.69 7.89
N GLU A 147 -20.15 -13.54 8.95
CA GLU A 147 -21.34 -14.37 9.18
C GLU A 147 -22.33 -14.31 8.01
N LYS A 148 -22.50 -13.12 7.40
CA LYS A 148 -23.36 -12.93 6.22
C LYS A 148 -22.79 -13.62 4.98
N ILE A 149 -21.48 -13.58 4.78
CA ILE A 149 -20.81 -14.35 3.71
C ILE A 149 -21.05 -15.84 3.91
N GLU A 150 -20.81 -16.35 5.11
CA GLU A 150 -20.99 -17.78 5.38
C GLU A 150 -22.44 -18.20 5.20
N ALA A 151 -23.41 -17.38 5.64
CA ALA A 151 -24.82 -17.66 5.42
C ALA A 151 -25.17 -17.74 3.92
N ARG A 152 -24.62 -16.82 3.11
CA ARG A 152 -24.75 -16.86 1.65
C ARG A 152 -24.16 -18.15 1.08
N ASP A 153 -22.96 -18.50 1.50
CA ASP A 153 -22.23 -19.64 0.93
C ASP A 153 -22.87 -20.97 1.34
N ARG A 154 -23.38 -21.07 2.58
CA ARG A 154 -24.22 -22.19 3.04
C ARG A 154 -25.49 -22.30 2.20
N ALA A 155 -26.22 -21.21 1.97
CA ALA A 155 -27.42 -21.23 1.15
C ALA A 155 -27.14 -21.64 -0.31
N LYS A 156 -26.03 -21.16 -0.89
CA LYS A 156 -25.60 -21.58 -2.24
C LYS A 156 -25.26 -23.08 -2.29
N LEU A 157 -24.61 -23.61 -1.25
CA LEU A 157 -24.31 -25.04 -1.18
C LEU A 157 -25.59 -25.87 -1.06
N GLN A 158 -26.52 -25.45 -0.19
CA GLN A 158 -27.82 -26.09 -0.02
C GLN A 158 -28.65 -26.09 -1.30
N ALA A 159 -28.66 -24.99 -2.05
CA ALA A 159 -29.31 -24.93 -3.37
C ALA A 159 -28.75 -25.94 -4.37
N LYS A 160 -27.43 -26.22 -4.31
CA LYS A 160 -26.78 -27.20 -5.20
C LYS A 160 -27.11 -28.64 -4.85
N VAL A 161 -27.30 -28.95 -3.58
CA VAL A 161 -27.56 -30.33 -3.10
C VAL A 161 -29.05 -30.63 -2.92
N ALA A 162 -29.93 -29.64 -3.10
CA ALA A 162 -31.37 -29.81 -2.97
C ALA A 162 -31.93 -30.78 -4.02
N GLU A 163 -32.68 -31.78 -3.55
CA GLU A 163 -33.29 -32.81 -4.41
C GLU A 163 -34.58 -32.33 -5.10
N THR A 164 -35.28 -31.38 -4.46
CA THR A 164 -36.55 -30.85 -4.99
C THR A 164 -36.37 -29.47 -5.61
N LYS A 165 -37.17 -29.18 -6.64
CA LYS A 165 -37.21 -27.87 -7.29
C LYS A 165 -37.61 -26.75 -6.29
N SER A 166 -38.57 -27.03 -5.41
CA SER A 166 -39.05 -26.07 -4.41
C SER A 166 -37.95 -25.68 -3.42
N ASP A 167 -37.20 -26.65 -2.91
CA ASP A 167 -36.12 -26.38 -1.95
C ASP A 167 -34.98 -25.61 -2.62
N ARG A 168 -34.66 -25.96 -3.87
CA ARG A 168 -33.66 -25.24 -4.65
C ARG A 168 -34.04 -23.76 -4.82
N GLU A 169 -35.27 -23.47 -5.22
CA GLU A 169 -35.78 -22.10 -5.38
C GLU A 169 -35.72 -21.32 -4.04
N LEU A 170 -36.09 -21.97 -2.93
CA LEU A 170 -35.99 -21.37 -1.59
C LEU A 170 -34.54 -21.01 -1.24
N PHE A 171 -33.60 -21.93 -1.40
CA PHE A 171 -32.19 -21.69 -1.08
C PHE A 171 -31.52 -20.68 -2.01
N GLU A 172 -31.90 -20.65 -3.30
CA GLU A 172 -31.44 -19.62 -4.24
C GLU A 172 -31.94 -18.24 -3.82
N HIS A 173 -33.20 -18.10 -3.40
CA HIS A 173 -33.75 -16.86 -2.87
C HIS A 173 -33.04 -16.42 -1.57
N LEU A 174 -32.75 -17.36 -0.65
CA LEU A 174 -31.98 -17.09 0.56
C LEU A 174 -30.55 -16.63 0.24
N ALA A 175 -29.89 -17.27 -0.72
CA ALA A 175 -28.57 -16.88 -1.20
C ALA A 175 -28.57 -15.48 -1.82
N GLN A 176 -29.58 -15.13 -2.61
CA GLN A 176 -29.75 -13.79 -3.17
C GLN A 176 -29.97 -12.74 -2.08
N LYS A 177 -30.82 -13.03 -1.09
CA LYS A 177 -31.05 -12.14 0.05
C LYS A 177 -29.77 -11.92 0.85
N ALA A 178 -29.01 -12.98 1.12
CA ALA A 178 -27.73 -12.90 1.82
C ALA A 178 -26.68 -12.14 0.99
N GLN A 179 -26.63 -12.32 -0.33
CA GLN A 179 -25.75 -11.56 -1.22
C GLN A 179 -26.07 -10.05 -1.19
N LEU A 180 -27.36 -9.69 -1.22
CA LEU A 180 -27.78 -8.28 -1.09
C LEU A 180 -27.39 -7.68 0.27
N ASP A 181 -27.42 -8.47 1.34
CA ASP A 181 -26.92 -8.03 2.65
C ASP A 181 -25.40 -7.84 2.61
N VAL A 182 -24.64 -8.78 2.03
CA VAL A 182 -23.16 -8.67 1.89
C VAL A 182 -22.76 -7.43 1.11
N GLU A 183 -23.39 -7.18 -0.05
CA GLU A 183 -23.09 -6.02 -0.91
C GLU A 183 -23.30 -4.66 -0.24
N LYS A 184 -24.16 -4.60 0.79
CA LYS A 184 -24.43 -3.38 1.55
C LYS A 184 -23.33 -3.00 2.54
N PHE A 185 -22.60 -4.00 3.04
CA PHE A 185 -21.73 -3.89 4.20
C PHE A 185 -20.30 -4.36 3.93
N VAL A 186 -19.87 -4.44 2.66
CA VAL A 186 -18.49 -4.81 2.34
C VAL A 186 -17.55 -3.72 2.84
N PRO A 187 -16.65 -4.01 3.79
CA PRO A 187 -15.70 -3.01 4.22
C PRO A 187 -14.68 -2.70 3.10
N PRO A 188 -14.12 -1.48 3.08
CA PRO A 188 -13.36 -0.99 1.92
C PRO A 188 -12.16 -1.85 1.57
N ILE A 189 -11.40 -2.25 2.59
CA ILE A 189 -10.17 -3.04 2.45
C ILE A 189 -10.49 -4.43 1.88
N GLU A 190 -11.51 -5.10 2.40
CA GLU A 190 -11.97 -6.40 1.93
C GLU A 190 -12.40 -6.34 0.47
N LYS A 191 -13.07 -5.25 0.08
CA LYS A 191 -13.43 -5.02 -1.32
C LYS A 191 -12.19 -4.87 -2.20
N ILE A 192 -11.21 -4.06 -1.78
CA ILE A 192 -9.96 -3.84 -2.52
C ILE A 192 -9.20 -5.17 -2.69
N ILE A 193 -9.02 -5.95 -1.61
CA ILE A 193 -8.37 -7.27 -1.63
C ILE A 193 -9.06 -8.22 -2.61
N GLY A 194 -10.40 -8.26 -2.59
CA GLY A 194 -11.20 -9.17 -3.40
C GLY A 194 -11.09 -8.99 -4.92
N THR A 195 -10.51 -7.88 -5.40
CA THR A 195 -10.37 -7.59 -6.84
C THR A 195 -9.12 -8.19 -7.49
N ASN A 196 -8.28 -8.96 -6.77
CA ASN A 196 -7.05 -9.60 -7.26
C ASN A 196 -5.99 -8.67 -7.89
N ASN A 197 -6.19 -7.35 -7.86
CA ASN A 197 -5.27 -6.39 -8.47
C ASN A 197 -4.09 -6.01 -7.57
N LEU A 198 -4.18 -6.28 -6.27
CA LEU A 198 -3.20 -5.88 -5.27
C LEU A 198 -2.82 -7.05 -4.36
N SER A 199 -1.52 -7.18 -4.08
CA SER A 199 -1.04 -8.19 -3.14
C SER A 199 -1.42 -7.81 -1.70
N THR A 200 -1.72 -8.80 -0.88
CA THR A 200 -2.02 -8.60 0.56
C THR A 200 -0.86 -7.94 1.30
N LYS A 201 0.38 -8.17 0.86
CA LYS A 201 1.58 -7.49 1.39
C LYS A 201 1.56 -5.99 1.10
N ASN A 202 1.23 -5.58 -0.13
CA ASN A 202 1.17 -4.18 -0.50
C ASN A 202 0.05 -3.44 0.25
N ILE A 203 -1.10 -4.08 0.42
CA ILE A 203 -2.22 -3.48 1.16
C ILE A 203 -1.85 -3.26 2.63
N LYS A 204 -1.20 -4.24 3.28
CA LYS A 204 -0.69 -4.08 4.65
C LYS A 204 0.33 -2.95 4.79
N LEU A 205 1.22 -2.79 3.81
CA LEU A 205 2.19 -1.70 3.78
C LEU A 205 1.48 -0.34 3.71
N VAL A 206 0.51 -0.21 2.79
CA VAL A 206 -0.28 1.01 2.60
C VAL A 206 -1.09 1.34 3.86
N GLN A 207 -1.69 0.34 4.52
CA GLN A 207 -2.38 0.51 5.80
C GLN A 207 -1.46 1.05 6.89
N LYS A 208 -0.30 0.42 7.09
CA LYS A 208 0.69 0.90 8.08
C LYS A 208 1.10 2.34 7.81
N LEU A 209 1.32 2.68 6.54
CA LEU A 209 1.69 4.04 6.16
C LEU A 209 0.57 5.05 6.41
N ALA A 210 -0.68 4.68 6.11
CA ALA A 210 -1.86 5.50 6.39
C ALA A 210 -2.04 5.74 7.89
N ASP A 211 -1.91 4.71 8.71
CA ASP A 211 -2.00 4.83 10.17
C ASP A 211 -0.87 5.68 10.74
N LEU A 212 0.35 5.50 10.24
CA LEU A 212 1.49 6.33 10.61
C LEU A 212 1.25 7.82 10.30
N GLU A 213 0.68 8.14 9.14
CA GLU A 213 0.32 9.52 8.77
C GLU A 213 -0.80 10.10 9.64
N LYS A 214 -1.81 9.30 10.02
CA LYS A 214 -2.88 9.73 10.93
C LYS A 214 -2.31 10.13 12.29
N GLU A 215 -1.38 9.32 12.81
CA GLU A 215 -0.74 9.55 14.11
C GLU A 215 0.33 10.65 14.05
N ASN A 216 1.03 10.78 12.91
CA ASN A 216 2.21 11.63 12.74
C ASN A 216 2.15 12.44 11.44
N ARG A 217 1.19 13.39 11.37
CA ARG A 217 0.94 14.22 10.18
C ARG A 217 2.21 14.75 9.52
N GLY A 218 2.29 14.63 8.20
CA GLY A 218 3.40 15.10 7.37
C GLY A 218 4.53 14.08 7.19
N ILE A 219 4.40 12.87 7.72
CA ILE A 219 5.43 11.84 7.56
C ILE A 219 5.52 11.35 6.13
N ILE A 220 4.38 11.16 5.44
CA ILE A 220 4.37 10.78 4.02
C ILE A 220 5.11 11.83 3.19
N THR A 221 4.86 13.12 3.43
CA THR A 221 5.54 14.20 2.71
C THR A 221 7.06 14.12 2.89
N LYS A 222 7.55 13.87 4.10
CA LYS A 222 8.99 13.74 4.34
C LYS A 222 9.58 12.49 3.70
N LEU A 223 8.87 11.35 3.76
CA LEU A 223 9.31 10.12 3.09
C LEU A 223 9.37 10.30 1.56
N GLU A 224 8.42 11.06 0.99
CA GLU A 224 8.41 11.45 -0.44
C GLU A 224 9.61 12.38 -0.76
N GLU A 225 9.87 13.41 0.06
CA GLU A 225 11.02 14.31 -0.09
C GLU A 225 12.37 13.59 -0.01
N ASP A 226 12.46 12.60 0.87
CA ASP A 226 13.65 11.78 1.09
C ASP A 226 13.80 10.67 0.02
N LYS A 227 12.86 10.59 -0.94
CA LYS A 227 12.88 9.70 -2.11
C LYS A 227 13.10 8.23 -1.77
N ILE A 228 12.44 7.74 -0.73
CA ILE A 228 12.61 6.37 -0.26
C ILE A 228 12.04 5.39 -1.29
N SER A 229 12.87 4.43 -1.70
CA SER A 229 12.48 3.40 -2.67
C SER A 229 11.41 2.46 -2.11
N PRO A 230 10.55 1.83 -2.95
CA PRO A 230 9.53 0.89 -2.49
C PRO A 230 10.09 -0.26 -1.64
N THR A 231 11.29 -0.75 -1.97
CA THR A 231 11.96 -1.82 -1.22
C THR A 231 12.40 -1.39 0.16
N GLN A 232 12.86 -0.13 0.30
CA GLN A 232 13.25 0.43 1.60
C GLN A 232 12.03 0.84 2.42
N LEU A 233 10.95 1.27 1.77
CA LEU A 233 9.76 1.84 2.42
C LEU A 233 9.19 0.92 3.51
N ASN A 234 9.06 -0.38 3.25
CA ASN A 234 8.55 -1.31 4.27
C ASN A 234 9.44 -1.36 5.52
N ARG A 235 10.78 -1.37 5.35
CA ARG A 235 11.73 -1.40 6.47
C ARG A 235 11.69 -0.12 7.28
N VAL A 236 11.60 1.01 6.59
CA VAL A 236 11.51 2.32 7.22
C VAL A 236 10.21 2.42 8.02
N ILE A 237 9.08 2.04 7.43
CA ILE A 237 7.78 2.03 8.14
C ILE A 237 7.82 1.11 9.36
N ASP A 238 8.41 -0.09 9.26
CA ASP A 238 8.50 -1.01 10.40
C ASP A 238 9.31 -0.40 11.57
N LYS A 239 10.35 0.39 11.27
CA LYS A 239 11.11 1.15 12.27
C LYS A 239 10.35 2.35 12.84
N LEU A 240 9.63 3.07 11.99
CA LEU A 240 8.84 4.24 12.37
C LEU A 240 7.50 3.88 13.03
N SER A 241 7.09 2.62 13.01
CA SER A 241 5.85 2.15 13.65
C SER A 241 5.85 2.33 15.18
N LYS A 242 7.01 2.65 15.79
CA LYS A 242 7.06 3.12 17.18
C LYS A 242 6.80 4.64 17.22
N PRO A 243 5.81 5.12 18.00
CA PRO A 243 5.41 6.54 17.99
C PRO A 243 6.57 7.52 18.21
N GLU A 244 7.47 7.21 19.14
CA GLU A 244 8.69 7.99 19.42
C GLU A 244 9.57 8.20 18.18
N ASN A 245 9.77 7.16 17.37
CA ASN A 245 10.62 7.22 16.18
C ASN A 245 9.99 8.05 15.06
N ALA A 246 8.67 8.00 14.92
CA ALA A 246 7.94 8.77 13.92
C ALA A 246 7.95 10.27 14.22
N GLN A 247 7.77 10.63 15.50
CA GLN A 247 7.89 12.01 15.96
C GLN A 247 9.30 12.54 15.77
N ASP A 248 10.32 11.76 16.15
CA ASP A 248 11.72 12.12 15.94
C ASP A 248 12.02 12.33 14.45
N TYR A 249 11.62 11.40 13.58
CA TYR A 249 11.77 11.53 12.13
C TYR A 249 11.13 12.82 11.60
N ASN A 250 9.97 13.18 12.14
CA ASN A 250 9.29 14.42 11.78
C ASN A 250 10.07 15.66 12.25
N ASN A 251 10.70 15.62 13.40
CA ASN A 251 11.44 16.77 13.94
C ASN A 251 12.86 16.88 13.37
N TYR A 252 13.39 15.81 12.79
CA TYR A 252 14.71 15.79 12.19
C TYR A 252 14.83 16.69 10.96
N ASN A 253 15.96 17.39 10.89
CA ASN A 253 16.40 18.03 9.66
C ASN A 253 16.78 16.97 8.60
N LYS A 254 16.99 17.41 7.37
CA LYS A 254 17.30 16.52 6.24
C LYS A 254 18.55 15.65 6.46
N GLN A 255 19.58 16.19 7.13
CA GLN A 255 20.82 15.45 7.39
C GLN A 255 20.59 14.33 8.40
N ASP A 256 19.86 14.61 9.48
CA ASP A 256 19.57 13.63 10.52
C ASP A 256 18.66 12.50 10.00
N ARG A 257 17.66 12.83 9.16
CA ARG A 257 16.87 11.81 8.46
C ARG A 257 17.73 10.95 7.55
N SER A 258 18.63 11.55 6.78
CA SER A 258 19.56 10.80 5.92
C SER A 258 20.44 9.84 6.73
N ASN A 259 20.93 10.28 7.89
CA ASN A 259 21.72 9.43 8.79
C ASN A 259 20.91 8.24 9.33
N LEU A 260 19.68 8.49 9.77
CA LEU A 260 18.78 7.43 10.24
C LEU A 260 18.44 6.43 9.13
N LEU A 261 18.16 6.90 7.91
CA LEU A 261 17.88 6.01 6.77
C LEU A 261 19.08 5.11 6.43
N LYS A 262 20.31 5.65 6.52
CA LYS A 262 21.54 4.84 6.38
C LYS A 262 21.66 3.80 7.49
N GLU A 263 21.34 4.16 8.73
CA GLU A 263 21.36 3.21 9.85
C GLU A 263 20.35 2.07 9.64
N ILE A 264 19.14 2.39 9.18
CA ILE A 264 18.10 1.39 8.87
C ILE A 264 18.55 0.43 7.76
N ASP A 265 19.20 0.95 6.71
CA ASP A 265 19.71 0.12 5.62
C ASP A 265 20.82 -0.84 6.11
N ILE A 266 21.74 -0.33 6.93
CA ILE A 266 22.82 -1.12 7.53
C ILE A 266 22.24 -2.20 8.46
N GLN A 267 21.30 -1.84 9.35
CA GLN A 267 20.66 -2.79 10.26
C GLN A 267 19.96 -3.90 9.49
N SER A 268 19.23 -3.56 8.43
CA SER A 268 18.56 -4.57 7.60
C SER A 268 19.55 -5.50 6.88
N LYS A 269 20.67 -4.98 6.38
CA LYS A 269 21.73 -5.82 5.80
C LYS A 269 22.31 -6.78 6.84
N LEU A 270 22.51 -6.33 8.07
CA LEU A 270 23.01 -7.16 9.18
C LEU A 270 21.99 -8.22 9.62
N GLU A 271 20.70 -7.91 9.64
CA GLU A 271 19.63 -8.88 9.96
C GLU A 271 19.59 -10.06 8.99
N ASN A 272 19.95 -9.85 7.72
CA ASN A 272 19.96 -10.88 6.68
C ASN A 272 21.21 -11.78 6.70
N ILE A 273 22.16 -11.55 7.61
CA ILE A 273 23.32 -12.44 7.79
C ILE A 273 22.86 -13.74 8.46
N ASP A 274 23.07 -14.88 7.80
CA ASP A 274 22.73 -16.23 8.29
C ASP A 274 23.79 -16.75 9.27
N MET A 275 23.97 -16.04 10.38
CA MET A 275 24.89 -16.41 11.46
C MET A 275 24.29 -16.04 12.82
N PRO A 276 24.65 -16.75 13.91
CA PRO A 276 24.29 -16.37 15.27
C PRO A 276 24.70 -14.93 15.58
N LYS A 277 23.86 -14.15 16.27
CA LYS A 277 24.15 -12.75 16.61
C LYS A 277 23.96 -12.53 18.11
N VAL A 278 24.96 -11.95 18.77
CA VAL A 278 24.89 -11.54 20.17
C VAL A 278 25.10 -10.03 20.23
N LYS A 279 24.12 -9.30 20.78
CA LYS A 279 24.28 -7.85 21.01
C LYS A 279 25.22 -7.66 22.19
N CYS A 280 26.40 -7.08 21.98
CA CYS A 280 27.36 -6.82 23.05
C CYS A 280 27.09 -5.45 23.71
N SER A 281 26.78 -4.44 22.90
CA SER A 281 26.45 -3.08 23.33
C SER A 281 25.71 -2.33 22.22
N ASP A 282 25.35 -1.07 22.44
CA ASP A 282 24.71 -0.25 21.40
C ASP A 282 25.64 -0.05 20.21
N GLY A 283 25.21 -0.48 19.03
CA GLY A 283 26.00 -0.41 17.79
C GLY A 283 27.01 -1.54 17.58
N ILE A 284 27.13 -2.50 18.52
CA ILE A 284 28.08 -3.61 18.43
C ILE A 284 27.35 -4.96 18.44
N LEU A 285 27.55 -5.73 17.37
CA LEU A 285 27.04 -7.09 17.23
C LEU A 285 28.21 -8.06 17.12
N GLU A 286 28.21 -9.07 17.98
CA GLU A 286 29.04 -10.26 17.81
C GLU A 286 28.31 -11.23 16.87
N ILE A 287 28.96 -11.64 15.78
CA ILE A 287 28.38 -12.54 14.77
C ILE A 287 29.16 -13.85 14.74
N GLY A 288 28.47 -14.99 14.86
CA GLY A 288 29.07 -16.33 14.91
C GLY A 288 29.36 -16.85 16.33
N LYS A 289 29.82 -18.10 16.43
CA LYS A 289 30.27 -18.73 17.69
C LYS A 289 31.73 -18.39 18.04
N ASN A 290 32.47 -17.81 17.10
CA ASN A 290 33.85 -17.37 17.28
C ASN A 290 33.90 -15.87 16.95
N LYS A 291 33.90 -15.04 17.99
CA LYS A 291 34.12 -13.58 18.04
C LYS A 291 34.39 -12.89 16.69
N VAL A 292 33.32 -12.47 16.01
CA VAL A 292 33.40 -11.43 14.98
C VAL A 292 32.71 -10.19 15.54
N HIS A 293 33.45 -9.14 15.89
CA HIS A 293 32.87 -7.85 16.29
C HIS A 293 32.54 -7.01 15.05
N CYS A 294 31.28 -6.95 14.63
CA CYS A 294 30.83 -5.96 13.64
C CYS A 294 30.37 -4.68 14.36
N ILE A 295 31.14 -3.60 14.19
CA ILE A 295 30.78 -2.27 14.72
C ILE A 295 30.00 -1.55 13.62
N ALA A 296 28.69 -1.43 13.81
CA ALA A 296 27.78 -0.72 12.93
C ALA A 296 27.27 0.54 13.62
N ARG A 297 28.21 1.39 14.05
CA ARG A 297 27.94 2.80 14.35
C ARG A 297 29.23 3.56 14.18
N ALA A 298 29.14 4.77 13.63
CA ALA A 298 30.18 5.78 13.75
C ALA A 298 30.33 6.12 15.24
N ASP A 299 31.02 5.26 16.00
CA ASP A 299 31.23 5.48 17.41
C ASP A 299 32.59 6.14 17.63
N ARG A 300 32.51 7.38 18.11
CA ARG A 300 33.62 8.14 18.63
C ARG A 300 33.98 7.57 20.00
N LEU A 301 34.63 6.41 20.09
CA LEU A 301 35.41 6.09 21.29
C LEU A 301 36.47 4.99 21.07
N HIS A 302 37.71 5.42 21.33
CA HIS A 302 38.90 4.67 21.75
C HIS A 302 39.68 3.74 20.81
N LEU A 303 39.28 3.53 19.55
CA LEU A 303 40.19 2.98 18.51
C LEU A 303 40.36 3.87 17.26
N VAL A 304 39.54 4.91 17.14
CA VAL A 304 39.45 5.78 15.95
C VAL A 304 40.44 6.96 16.00
N GLN A 305 40.84 7.44 17.19
CA GLN A 305 41.62 8.68 17.30
C GLN A 305 43.10 8.54 16.89
N GLU A 306 43.73 7.37 17.02
CA GLU A 306 45.15 7.21 16.64
C GLU A 306 45.36 6.68 15.21
N LYS A 307 44.41 5.92 14.64
CA LYS A 307 44.70 5.07 13.47
C LYS A 307 43.74 5.18 12.27
N LYS A 308 42.70 6.04 12.32
CA LYS A 308 41.76 6.30 11.21
C LYS A 308 41.04 5.07 10.62
N TYR A 309 40.71 4.06 11.44
CA TYR A 309 39.90 2.91 11.01
C TYR A 309 38.41 3.10 11.36
N ASN A 310 37.52 2.68 10.46
CA ASN A 310 36.05 2.75 10.61
C ASN A 310 35.40 1.38 10.81
N MET A 311 36.17 0.28 10.78
CA MET A 311 35.68 -1.09 10.94
C MET A 311 36.79 -1.97 11.54
N ARG A 312 36.45 -2.88 12.46
CA ARG A 312 37.30 -4.00 12.86
C ARG A 312 36.61 -5.30 12.47
N LEU A 313 37.34 -6.24 11.87
CA LEU A 313 36.84 -7.57 11.55
C LEU A 313 37.82 -8.61 12.08
N ASP A 314 37.33 -9.45 12.98
CA ASP A 314 38.07 -10.60 13.49
C ASP A 314 37.57 -11.82 12.68
N VAL A 315 38.42 -12.43 11.84
CA VAL A 315 38.02 -13.49 10.89
C VAL A 315 38.67 -14.80 11.30
N THR A 316 37.84 -15.83 11.54
CA THR A 316 38.31 -17.16 11.99
C THR A 316 38.08 -18.27 10.96
N SER A 317 37.50 -17.94 9.80
CA SER A 317 37.43 -18.85 8.66
C SER A 317 37.10 -18.12 7.36
N SER A 318 37.51 -18.73 6.25
CA SER A 318 37.22 -18.32 4.88
C SER A 318 35.72 -18.10 4.58
N LYS A 319 34.87 -19.02 5.02
CA LYS A 319 33.41 -18.93 4.80
C LYS A 319 32.76 -17.75 5.52
N GLN A 320 33.26 -17.40 6.70
CA GLN A 320 32.79 -16.23 7.45
C GLN A 320 33.15 -14.94 6.71
N PHE A 321 34.37 -14.88 6.16
CA PHE A 321 34.84 -13.74 5.40
C PHE A 321 34.00 -13.49 4.14
N ASP A 322 33.79 -14.52 3.31
CA ASP A 322 32.99 -14.43 2.08
C ASP A 322 31.57 -13.93 2.35
N SER A 323 30.97 -14.36 3.46
CA SER A 323 29.63 -13.96 3.86
C SER A 323 29.56 -12.48 4.25
N ILE A 324 30.59 -11.98 4.97
CA ILE A 324 30.68 -10.58 5.39
C ILE A 324 30.90 -9.66 4.19
N ILE A 325 31.84 -10.00 3.30
CA ILE A 325 32.11 -9.20 2.10
C ILE A 325 30.88 -9.11 1.18
N LYS A 326 30.21 -10.24 0.93
CA LYS A 326 28.98 -10.27 0.12
C LYS A 326 27.86 -9.43 0.73
N ALA A 327 27.73 -9.42 2.06
CA ALA A 327 26.69 -8.68 2.77
C ALA A 327 26.95 -7.16 2.82
N MET A 328 28.22 -6.75 2.94
CA MET A 328 28.54 -5.35 3.21
C MET A 328 28.70 -4.46 1.97
N GLN A 329 29.02 -5.01 0.79
CA GLN A 329 29.14 -4.26 -0.48
C GLN A 329 29.84 -2.88 -0.32
N LEU A 330 30.96 -2.84 0.39
CA LEU A 330 31.64 -1.59 0.73
C LEU A 330 32.53 -1.15 -0.43
N GLU A 331 32.23 0.00 -1.04
CA GLU A 331 33.06 0.57 -2.12
C GLU A 331 34.36 1.19 -1.58
N HIS A 332 34.31 1.81 -0.40
CA HIS A 332 35.48 2.40 0.27
C HIS A 332 35.39 2.22 1.79
N PHE A 333 36.34 1.51 2.39
CA PHE A 333 36.45 1.41 3.85
C PHE A 333 37.92 1.35 4.29
N THR A 334 38.21 1.88 5.48
CA THR A 334 39.49 1.69 6.17
C THR A 334 39.22 0.78 7.36
N GLY A 335 39.64 -0.48 7.27
CA GLY A 335 39.36 -1.50 8.29
C GLY A 335 40.63 -2.07 8.89
N LEU A 336 40.59 -2.41 10.18
CA LEU A 336 41.56 -3.31 10.80
C LEU A 336 41.01 -4.73 10.70
N ILE A 337 41.66 -5.57 9.90
CA ILE A 337 41.27 -6.97 9.74
C ILE A 337 42.32 -7.82 10.41
N VAL A 338 41.88 -8.63 11.37
CA VAL A 338 42.75 -9.52 12.15
C VAL A 338 42.46 -10.96 11.73
N PHE A 339 43.48 -11.60 11.14
CA PHE A 339 43.45 -13.01 10.75
C PHE A 339 44.08 -13.85 11.84
N PHE A 340 43.42 -14.95 12.19
CA PHE A 340 43.93 -15.90 13.19
C PHE A 340 44.56 -17.15 12.55
N ASP A 341 44.47 -17.28 11.22
CA ASP A 341 45.06 -18.36 10.43
C ASP A 341 45.49 -17.86 9.03
N ASP A 342 46.50 -18.51 8.47
CA ASP A 342 47.10 -18.16 7.18
C ASP A 342 46.15 -18.42 6.00
N GLU A 343 45.23 -19.38 6.11
CA GLU A 343 44.27 -19.71 5.05
C GLU A 343 43.31 -18.53 4.82
N SER A 344 42.78 -17.95 5.89
CA SER A 344 41.90 -16.79 5.87
C SER A 344 42.60 -15.54 5.34
N PHE A 345 43.88 -15.32 5.69
CA PHE A 345 44.69 -14.22 5.15
C PHE A 345 44.92 -14.38 3.64
N ASN A 346 45.27 -15.58 3.18
CA ASN A 346 45.58 -15.83 1.77
C ASN A 346 44.34 -15.66 0.88
N LEU A 347 43.17 -16.10 1.34
CA LEU A 347 41.91 -15.87 0.63
C LEU A 347 41.56 -14.38 0.55
N PHE A 348 41.76 -13.63 1.62
CA PHE A 348 41.62 -12.17 1.62
C PHE A 348 42.54 -11.52 0.59
N ALA A 349 43.84 -11.82 0.65
CA ALA A 349 44.84 -11.26 -0.26
C ALA A 349 44.52 -11.55 -1.74
N ASN A 350 43.96 -12.74 -2.03
CA ASN A 350 43.53 -13.12 -3.37
C ASN A 350 42.23 -12.45 -3.83
N SER A 351 41.39 -12.00 -2.90
CA SER A 351 40.10 -11.34 -3.19
C SER A 351 40.21 -9.83 -3.42
N ILE A 352 41.30 -9.18 -2.99
CA ILE A 352 41.56 -7.74 -3.17
C ILE A 352 42.40 -7.50 -4.43
N LYS A 353 41.90 -7.93 -5.58
CA LYS A 353 42.44 -7.50 -6.89
C LYS A 353 41.68 -6.31 -7.45
#